data_AF-A0A8B9TLR6-F1
#
_entry.id   AF-A0A8B9TLR6-F1
#
_cell.length_a   1.000
_cell.length_b   1.000
_cell.length_c   1.000
_cell.angle_alpha   90.00
_cell.angle_beta   90.00
_cell.angle_gamma   90.00
#
_symmetry.space_group_name_H-M   'P 1'
#
loop_
_entity.id
_entity.type
_entity.pdbx_description
1 polymer ?
#
loop_
_entity_poly.entity_id
_entity_poly.type
_entity_poly.pdbx_seq_one_letter_code
_entity_poly.pdbx_strand_id
1 'polypeptide(L)'
;MKEPPLEKRNVLKILRVLAEKAQHQSSTIRQLAARALGNAAGSMPVEVRRISLQVVQVLQQSLADTACPEVVAESMLALAELVRVLQAVNLGSAFEDIARATKMFFESYLRYSALRLYSVLASSASSKRSFFAGEVAETWVSLFLHLRDPDVAVASMCKITFSLCAPFMGLRRPQDIISLCERLGAQELQDALCTYLVRKLCSSETSGPCGPALPLPFPLPQLAEGQQKASFWTL
;
A
#
# COMPACT_ATOMS: atom_id res chain seq x y z
N MET A 1 5.64 11.06 -36.30
CA MET A 1 5.33 11.58 -34.94
C MET A 1 5.76 13.05 -34.90
N LYS A 2 4.89 13.97 -34.46
CA LYS A 2 5.22 15.40 -34.35
C LYS A 2 6.07 15.61 -33.08
N GLU A 3 7.26 16.17 -33.20
CA GLU A 3 8.10 16.47 -32.03
C GLU A 3 7.38 17.41 -31.06
N PRO A 4 7.49 17.19 -29.74
CA PRO A 4 6.86 18.08 -28.78
C PRO A 4 7.54 19.46 -28.73
N PRO A 5 6.81 20.54 -28.39
CA PRO A 5 7.35 21.88 -28.27
C PRO A 5 8.53 21.96 -27.27
N LEU A 6 9.47 22.90 -27.51
CA LEU A 6 10.76 23.01 -26.81
C LEU A 6 10.63 23.03 -25.27
N GLU A 7 9.61 23.70 -24.74
CA GLU A 7 9.31 23.75 -23.29
C GLU A 7 9.06 22.35 -22.71
N LYS A 8 8.33 21.48 -23.43
CA LYS A 8 8.08 20.09 -23.02
C LYS A 8 9.35 19.24 -23.06
N ARG A 9 10.26 19.54 -23.99
CA ARG A 9 11.57 18.87 -24.08
C ARG A 9 12.45 19.19 -22.86
N ASN A 10 12.36 20.42 -22.36
CA ASN A 10 13.07 20.85 -21.15
C ASN A 10 12.53 20.16 -19.89
N VAL A 11 11.20 20.03 -19.75
CA VAL A 11 10.58 19.32 -18.62
C VAL A 11 11.03 17.86 -18.57
N LEU A 12 10.96 17.13 -19.68
CA LEU A 12 11.40 15.73 -19.72
C LEU A 12 12.88 15.56 -19.38
N LYS A 13 13.72 16.51 -19.79
CA LYS A 13 15.14 16.51 -19.41
C LYS A 13 15.31 16.69 -17.91
N ILE A 14 14.59 17.62 -17.29
CA ILE A 14 14.61 17.85 -15.84
C ILE A 14 14.17 16.59 -15.10
N LEU A 15 13.07 15.96 -15.52
CA LEU A 15 12.57 14.77 -14.86
C LEU A 15 13.56 13.58 -14.93
N ARG A 16 14.30 13.44 -16.03
CA ARG A 16 15.38 12.45 -16.14
C ARG A 16 16.54 12.75 -15.19
N VAL A 17 16.95 14.02 -15.10
CA VAL A 17 17.98 14.44 -14.13
C VAL A 17 17.52 14.16 -12.70
N LEU A 18 16.25 14.38 -12.37
CA LEU A 18 15.71 14.04 -11.05
C LEU A 18 15.76 12.52 -10.80
N ALA A 19 15.40 11.69 -11.79
CA ALA A 19 15.51 10.24 -11.68
C ALA A 19 16.97 9.79 -11.44
N GLU A 20 17.94 10.42 -12.11
CA GLU A 20 19.37 10.18 -11.85
C GLU A 20 19.77 10.60 -10.43
N LYS A 21 19.28 11.77 -9.95
CA LYS A 21 19.58 12.27 -8.61
C LYS A 21 18.93 11.46 -7.49
N ALA A 22 17.88 10.72 -7.76
CA ALA A 22 17.30 9.78 -6.80
C ALA A 22 18.22 8.58 -6.47
N GLN A 23 19.32 8.39 -7.21
CA GLN A 23 20.37 7.40 -6.93
C GLN A 23 21.71 8.06 -6.50
N HIS A 24 21.67 9.32 -6.08
CA HIS A 24 22.87 10.04 -5.65
C HIS A 24 23.45 9.49 -4.35
N GLN A 25 24.75 9.66 -4.10
CA GLN A 25 25.41 9.19 -2.87
C GLN A 25 24.87 9.87 -1.59
N SER A 26 24.57 11.16 -1.68
CA SER A 26 23.93 11.92 -0.58
C SER A 26 22.44 11.56 -0.45
N SER A 27 22.05 11.10 0.74
CA SER A 27 20.66 10.78 1.10
C SER A 27 19.73 12.00 1.00
N THR A 28 20.21 13.20 1.36
CA THR A 28 19.45 14.45 1.21
C THR A 28 19.10 14.71 -0.26
N ILE A 29 20.04 14.49 -1.18
CA ILE A 29 19.77 14.66 -2.62
C ILE A 29 18.78 13.60 -3.11
N ARG A 30 18.91 12.34 -2.67
CA ARG A 30 17.94 11.29 -3.02
C ARG A 30 16.53 11.64 -2.54
N GLN A 31 16.41 12.08 -1.29
CA GLN A 31 15.16 12.49 -0.66
C GLN A 31 14.49 13.63 -1.45
N LEU A 32 15.23 14.70 -1.74
CA LEU A 32 14.72 15.85 -2.48
C LEU A 32 14.33 15.47 -3.92
N ALA A 33 15.10 14.60 -4.56
CA ALA A 33 14.79 14.10 -5.90
C ALA A 33 13.50 13.26 -5.90
N ALA A 34 13.33 12.34 -4.94
CA ALA A 34 12.11 11.55 -4.78
C ALA A 34 10.88 12.45 -4.59
N ARG A 35 10.97 13.44 -3.67
CA ARG A 35 9.91 14.42 -3.46
C ARG A 35 9.57 15.20 -4.72
N ALA A 36 10.58 15.68 -5.45
CA ALA A 36 10.38 16.43 -6.69
C ALA A 36 9.70 15.59 -7.78
N LEU A 37 10.04 14.30 -7.89
CA LEU A 37 9.41 13.35 -8.80
C LEU A 37 7.94 13.11 -8.45
N GLY A 38 7.62 12.95 -7.16
CA GLY A 38 6.25 12.83 -6.67
C GLY A 38 5.40 14.06 -7.00
N ASN A 39 5.93 15.25 -6.71
CA ASN A 39 5.27 16.51 -7.05
C ASN A 39 5.03 16.65 -8.56
N ALA A 40 6.02 16.29 -9.37
CA ALA A 40 5.87 16.30 -10.82
C ALA A 40 4.79 15.33 -11.31
N ALA A 41 4.63 14.15 -10.70
CA ALA A 41 3.55 13.23 -11.04
C ALA A 41 2.16 13.84 -10.74
N GLY A 42 2.05 14.59 -9.64
CA GLY A 42 0.87 15.38 -9.30
C GLY A 42 0.55 16.47 -10.32
N SER A 43 1.53 17.30 -10.64
CA SER A 43 1.33 18.53 -11.42
C SER A 43 1.44 18.35 -12.94
N MET A 44 2.18 17.34 -13.41
CA MET A 44 2.58 17.17 -14.82
C MET A 44 2.38 15.72 -15.31
N PRO A 45 1.17 15.15 -15.20
CA PRO A 45 0.95 13.71 -15.39
C PRO A 45 1.23 13.22 -16.82
N VAL A 46 1.10 14.08 -17.84
CA VAL A 46 1.35 13.71 -19.25
C VAL A 46 2.83 13.51 -19.50
N GLU A 47 3.67 14.40 -18.98
CA GLU A 47 5.12 14.37 -19.11
C GLU A 47 5.72 13.21 -18.31
N VAL A 48 5.28 13.03 -17.06
CA VAL A 48 5.77 11.96 -16.19
C VAL A 48 5.45 10.58 -16.78
N ARG A 49 4.28 10.38 -17.40
CA ARG A 49 3.95 9.11 -18.07
C ARG A 49 5.00 8.65 -19.07
N ARG A 50 5.71 9.58 -19.74
CA ARG A 50 6.72 9.24 -20.76
C ARG A 50 8.02 8.66 -20.21
N ILE A 51 8.32 8.88 -18.92
CA ILE A 51 9.53 8.35 -18.26
C ILE A 51 9.20 7.49 -17.04
N SER A 52 7.92 7.18 -16.86
CA SER A 52 7.36 6.65 -15.62
C SER A 52 7.97 5.34 -15.15
N LEU A 53 8.21 4.38 -16.05
CA LEU A 53 8.79 3.09 -15.69
C LEU A 53 10.20 3.22 -15.08
N GLN A 54 11.03 4.10 -15.64
CA GLN A 54 12.36 4.38 -15.10
C GLN A 54 12.26 5.01 -13.70
N VAL A 55 11.36 5.97 -13.53
CA VAL A 55 11.14 6.63 -12.24
C VAL A 55 10.64 5.64 -11.19
N VAL A 56 9.67 4.79 -11.55
CA VAL A 56 9.14 3.74 -10.68
C VAL A 56 10.24 2.79 -10.23
N GLN A 57 11.09 2.32 -11.16
CA GLN A 57 12.20 1.42 -10.83
C GLN A 57 13.16 2.04 -9.82
N VAL A 58 13.55 3.30 -10.03
CA VAL A 58 14.47 4.02 -9.14
C VAL A 58 13.88 4.21 -7.74
N LEU A 59 12.60 4.58 -7.65
CA LEU A 59 11.94 4.78 -6.35
C LEU A 59 11.69 3.44 -5.63
N GLN A 60 11.40 2.37 -6.37
CA GLN A 60 11.24 1.03 -5.82
C GLN A 60 12.57 0.52 -5.23
N GLN A 61 13.69 0.76 -5.91
CA GLN A 61 15.03 0.43 -5.38
C GLN A 61 15.33 1.18 -4.08
N SER A 62 14.90 2.44 -3.97
CA SER A 62 15.06 3.22 -2.74
C SER A 62 14.32 2.64 -1.54
N LEU A 63 13.30 1.79 -1.73
CA LEU A 63 12.61 1.13 -0.61
C LEU A 63 13.51 0.11 0.11
N ALA A 64 14.58 -0.37 -0.52
CA ALA A 64 15.56 -1.25 0.10
C ALA A 64 16.61 -0.48 0.93
N ASP A 65 16.68 0.85 0.83
CA ASP A 65 17.64 1.71 1.56
C ASP A 65 17.15 1.97 2.98
N THR A 66 17.05 0.92 3.79
CA THR A 66 16.55 1.00 5.18
C THR A 66 17.47 1.80 6.11
N ALA A 67 18.67 2.17 5.66
CA ALA A 67 19.58 3.06 6.37
C ALA A 67 19.15 4.54 6.30
N CYS A 68 18.35 4.91 5.29
CA CYS A 68 17.92 6.28 5.04
C CYS A 68 16.39 6.39 5.01
N PRO A 69 15.71 6.33 6.16
CA PRO A 69 14.25 6.29 6.21
C PRO A 69 13.53 7.45 5.55
N GLU A 70 14.12 8.65 5.58
CA GLU A 70 13.53 9.82 4.94
C GLU A 70 13.45 9.64 3.43
N VAL A 71 14.43 8.94 2.84
CA VAL A 71 14.44 8.58 1.42
C VAL A 71 13.36 7.55 1.14
N VAL A 72 13.22 6.53 2.00
CA VAL A 72 12.18 5.50 1.87
C VAL A 72 10.77 6.13 1.97
N ALA A 73 10.57 7.01 2.96
CA ALA A 73 9.30 7.72 3.17
C ALA A 73 8.89 8.53 1.94
N GLU A 74 9.80 9.38 1.43
CA GLU A 74 9.54 10.20 0.25
C GLU A 74 9.36 9.34 -1.01
N SER A 75 10.09 8.23 -1.12
CA SER A 75 9.95 7.30 -2.25
C SER A 75 8.56 6.65 -2.26
N MET A 76 8.02 6.26 -1.10
CA MET A 76 6.65 5.74 -1.02
C MET A 76 5.60 6.80 -1.39
N LEU A 77 5.76 8.04 -0.93
CA LEU A 77 4.86 9.14 -1.28
C LEU A 77 4.91 9.47 -2.79
N ALA A 78 6.11 9.46 -3.37
CA ALA A 78 6.28 9.66 -4.81
C ALA A 78 5.72 8.50 -5.64
N LEU A 79 5.91 7.25 -5.20
CA LEU A 79 5.28 6.08 -5.80
C LEU A 79 3.75 6.16 -5.72
N ALA A 80 3.18 6.70 -4.65
CA ALA A 80 1.73 6.86 -4.54
C ALA A 80 1.20 7.77 -5.66
N GLU A 81 1.85 8.91 -5.92
CA GLU A 81 1.47 9.78 -7.03
C GLU A 81 1.65 9.13 -8.41
N LEU A 82 2.72 8.35 -8.59
CA LEU A 82 2.95 7.61 -9.84
C LEU A 82 1.91 6.52 -10.07
N VAL A 83 1.58 5.73 -9.05
CA VAL A 83 0.53 4.71 -9.12
C VAL A 83 -0.81 5.35 -9.45
N ARG A 84 -1.12 6.51 -8.85
CA ARG A 84 -2.35 7.25 -9.18
C ARG A 84 -2.40 7.66 -10.66
N VAL A 85 -1.28 8.12 -11.23
CA VAL A 85 -1.20 8.58 -12.63
C VAL A 85 -1.19 7.42 -13.64
N LEU A 86 -0.54 6.32 -13.29
CA LEU A 86 -0.31 5.18 -14.18
C LEU A 86 -1.41 4.13 -14.06
N GLN A 87 -2.00 3.96 -12.88
CA GLN A 87 -2.90 2.86 -12.54
C GLN A 87 -2.21 1.49 -12.66
N ALA A 88 -2.81 0.45 -12.06
CA ALA A 88 -2.22 -0.89 -12.07
C ALA A 88 -2.00 -1.44 -13.50
N VAL A 89 -2.89 -1.08 -14.44
CA VAL A 89 -2.88 -1.57 -15.82
C VAL A 89 -1.60 -1.20 -16.58
N ASN A 90 -1.02 -0.03 -16.31
CA ASN A 90 0.20 0.44 -16.99
C ASN A 90 1.49 0.09 -16.22
N LEU A 91 1.37 -0.47 -15.01
CA LEU A 91 2.52 -0.82 -14.16
C LEU A 91 2.93 -2.30 -14.28
N GLY A 92 2.09 -3.18 -14.82
CA GLY A 92 2.44 -4.58 -15.03
C GLY A 92 2.78 -5.30 -13.71
N SER A 93 3.96 -5.91 -13.64
CA SER A 93 4.46 -6.58 -12.42
C SER A 93 4.95 -5.60 -11.35
N ALA A 94 5.37 -4.39 -11.73
CA ALA A 94 5.86 -3.38 -10.78
C ALA A 94 4.77 -3.00 -9.77
N PHE A 95 3.49 -3.01 -10.17
CA PHE A 95 2.37 -2.81 -9.24
C PHE A 95 2.40 -3.81 -8.08
N GLU A 96 2.66 -5.08 -8.39
CA GLU A 96 2.68 -6.15 -7.41
C GLU A 96 3.92 -6.06 -6.51
N ASP A 97 5.07 -5.76 -7.10
CA ASP A 97 6.33 -5.59 -6.36
C ASP A 97 6.24 -4.42 -5.36
N ILE A 98 5.65 -3.30 -5.78
CA ILE A 98 5.40 -2.15 -4.91
C ILE A 98 4.44 -2.54 -3.78
N ALA A 99 3.34 -3.26 -4.08
CA ALA A 99 2.40 -3.69 -3.04
C ALA A 99 3.05 -4.59 -1.99
N ARG A 100 3.81 -5.60 -2.42
CA ARG A 100 4.54 -6.52 -1.53
C ARG A 100 5.59 -5.79 -0.69
N ALA A 101 6.31 -4.84 -1.27
CA ALA A 101 7.30 -4.05 -0.52
C ALA A 101 6.63 -3.12 0.49
N THR A 102 5.51 -2.50 0.12
CA THR A 102 4.83 -1.49 0.95
C THR A 102 4.32 -2.06 2.27
N LYS A 103 3.72 -3.26 2.26
CA LYS A 103 3.14 -3.87 3.48
C LYS A 103 4.18 -4.16 4.56
N MET A 104 5.47 -4.33 4.19
CA MET A 104 6.55 -4.55 5.14
C MET A 104 6.76 -3.36 6.10
N PHE A 105 6.26 -2.17 5.73
CA PHE A 105 6.44 -0.95 6.51
C PHE A 105 5.28 -0.63 7.46
N PHE A 106 4.23 -1.47 7.51
CA PHE A 106 3.05 -1.18 8.34
C PHE A 106 3.38 -1.10 9.83
N GLU A 107 4.28 -1.95 10.33
CA GLU A 107 4.68 -1.95 11.76
C GLU A 107 5.88 -1.01 12.04
N SER A 108 6.28 -0.21 11.06
CA SER A 108 7.44 0.69 11.18
C SER A 108 7.04 2.12 11.55
N TYR A 109 8.01 2.98 11.84
CA TYR A 109 7.76 4.42 11.94
C TYR A 109 7.43 5.07 10.58
N LEU A 110 7.57 4.34 9.47
CA LEU A 110 7.19 4.77 8.12
C LEU A 110 5.73 4.41 7.76
N ARG A 111 4.97 3.88 8.70
CA ARG A 111 3.60 3.38 8.50
C ARG A 111 2.65 4.39 7.88
N TYR A 112 2.78 5.69 8.16
CA TYR A 112 1.99 6.71 7.49
C TYR A 112 2.19 6.68 5.96
N SER A 113 3.44 6.75 5.51
CA SER A 113 3.79 6.74 4.09
C SER A 113 3.43 5.41 3.43
N ALA A 114 3.59 4.30 4.16
CA ALA A 114 3.19 2.97 3.69
C ALA A 114 1.68 2.86 3.49
N LEU A 115 0.88 3.28 4.48
CA LEU A 115 -0.58 3.31 4.38
C LEU A 115 -1.03 4.21 3.24
N ARG A 116 -0.42 5.38 3.07
CA ARG A 116 -0.71 6.30 1.96
C ARG A 116 -0.45 5.68 0.60
N LEU A 117 0.67 4.97 0.42
CA LEU A 117 0.95 4.25 -0.82
C LEU A 117 -0.04 3.09 -1.03
N TYR A 118 -0.30 2.30 0.02
CA TYR A 118 -1.19 1.15 -0.04
C TYR A 118 -2.64 1.54 -0.34
N SER A 119 -3.12 2.68 0.17
CA SER A 119 -4.45 3.21 -0.13
C SER A 119 -4.59 3.53 -1.63
N VAL A 120 -3.54 4.07 -2.25
CA VAL A 120 -3.54 4.39 -3.69
C VAL A 120 -3.38 3.12 -4.55
N LEU A 121 -2.62 2.14 -4.09
CA LEU A 121 -2.59 0.82 -4.72
C LEU A 121 -4.00 0.19 -4.72
N ALA A 122 -4.69 0.21 -3.57
CA ALA A 122 -6.05 -0.31 -3.44
C ALA A 122 -7.04 0.36 -4.40
N SER A 123 -7.00 1.70 -4.49
CA SER A 123 -7.87 2.45 -5.41
C SER A 123 -7.55 2.19 -6.89
N SER A 124 -6.32 1.77 -7.21
CA SER A 124 -5.85 1.52 -8.57
C SER A 124 -5.88 0.05 -8.98
N ALA A 125 -6.28 -0.86 -8.08
CA ALA A 125 -6.17 -2.31 -8.24
C ALA A 125 -7.25 -2.98 -9.11
N SER A 126 -8.08 -2.22 -9.83
CA SER A 126 -9.22 -2.76 -10.60
C SER A 126 -8.82 -3.87 -11.59
N SER A 127 -7.71 -3.68 -12.31
CA SER A 127 -7.13 -4.66 -13.25
C SER A 127 -6.31 -5.77 -12.58
N LYS A 128 -6.03 -5.67 -11.28
CA LYS A 128 -5.22 -6.59 -10.48
C LYS A 128 -5.99 -7.09 -9.24
N ARG A 129 -7.32 -7.18 -9.36
CA ARG A 129 -8.22 -7.39 -8.22
C ARG A 129 -7.96 -8.69 -7.44
N SER A 130 -7.68 -9.79 -8.14
CA SER A 130 -7.38 -11.09 -7.51
C SER A 130 -6.08 -11.05 -6.71
N PHE A 131 -5.01 -10.51 -7.30
CA PHE A 131 -3.73 -10.29 -6.63
C PHE A 131 -3.91 -9.41 -5.38
N PHE A 132 -4.57 -8.25 -5.54
CA PHE A 132 -4.71 -7.30 -4.43
C PHE A 132 -5.62 -7.83 -3.31
N ALA A 133 -6.59 -8.70 -3.62
CA ALA A 133 -7.34 -9.42 -2.60
C ALA A 133 -6.46 -10.36 -1.76
N GLY A 134 -5.46 -11.01 -2.38
CA GLY A 134 -4.44 -11.78 -1.66
C GLY A 134 -3.62 -10.90 -0.71
N GLU A 135 -3.15 -9.74 -1.19
CA GLU A 135 -2.42 -8.79 -0.35
C GLU A 135 -3.28 -8.27 0.83
N VAL A 136 -4.56 -7.98 0.59
CA VAL A 136 -5.50 -7.57 1.66
C VAL A 136 -5.74 -8.70 2.67
N ALA A 137 -5.82 -9.95 2.24
CA ALA A 137 -5.97 -11.10 3.14
C ALA A 137 -4.76 -11.26 4.10
N GLU A 138 -3.56 -10.86 3.68
CA GLU A 138 -2.37 -10.86 4.54
C GLU A 138 -2.29 -9.64 5.46
N THR A 139 -2.87 -8.51 5.05
CA THR A 139 -2.64 -7.21 5.70
C THR A 139 -3.81 -6.72 6.55
N TRP A 140 -5.01 -7.29 6.42
CA TRP A 140 -6.21 -6.76 7.08
C TRP A 140 -6.09 -6.67 8.61
N VAL A 141 -5.39 -7.61 9.26
CA VAL A 141 -5.17 -7.58 10.72
C VAL A 141 -4.33 -6.37 11.11
N SER A 142 -3.23 -6.13 10.40
CA SER A 142 -2.38 -4.96 10.65
C SER A 142 -3.15 -3.66 10.42
N LEU A 143 -3.90 -3.54 9.31
CA LEU A 143 -4.78 -2.40 9.06
C LEU A 143 -5.81 -2.23 10.18
N PHE A 144 -6.43 -3.31 10.62
CA PHE A 144 -7.39 -3.29 11.70
C PHE A 144 -6.78 -2.74 13.00
N LEU A 145 -5.59 -3.20 13.38
CA LEU A 145 -4.89 -2.72 14.59
C LEU A 145 -4.51 -1.23 14.50
N HIS A 146 -4.04 -0.79 13.33
CA HIS A 146 -3.63 0.60 13.08
C HIS A 146 -4.79 1.61 13.09
N LEU A 147 -6.05 1.17 13.15
CA LEU A 147 -7.18 2.07 13.44
C LEU A 147 -7.08 2.72 14.84
N ARG A 148 -6.31 2.12 15.76
CA ARG A 148 -5.98 2.67 17.09
C ARG A 148 -4.55 3.18 17.21
N ASP A 149 -3.93 3.58 16.11
CA ASP A 149 -2.57 4.14 16.17
C ASP A 149 -2.51 5.34 17.14
N PRO A 150 -1.45 5.46 17.96
CA PRO A 150 -1.26 6.63 18.82
C PRO A 150 -1.08 7.94 18.02
N ASP A 151 -0.58 7.85 16.79
CA ASP A 151 -0.51 8.98 15.88
C ASP A 151 -1.86 9.14 15.14
N VAL A 152 -2.54 10.25 15.39
CA VAL A 152 -3.85 10.57 14.80
C VAL A 152 -3.78 10.63 13.27
N ALA A 153 -2.66 11.07 12.68
CA ALA A 153 -2.49 11.11 11.23
C ALA A 153 -2.39 9.69 10.66
N VAL A 154 -1.71 8.78 11.35
CA VAL A 154 -1.63 7.36 10.98
C VAL A 154 -3.00 6.69 11.11
N ALA A 155 -3.70 6.86 12.24
CA ALA A 155 -5.02 6.28 12.44
C ALA A 155 -6.03 6.76 11.38
N SER A 156 -5.99 8.05 11.04
CA SER A 156 -6.82 8.63 9.97
C SER A 156 -6.48 8.05 8.59
N MET A 157 -5.20 7.96 8.25
CA MET A 157 -4.76 7.36 6.98
C MET A 157 -5.10 5.87 6.91
N CYS A 158 -4.98 5.15 8.02
CA CYS A 158 -5.37 3.75 8.12
C CYS A 158 -6.86 3.58 7.86
N LYS A 159 -7.72 4.42 8.42
CA LYS A 159 -9.17 4.39 8.16
C LYS A 159 -9.49 4.54 6.67
N ILE A 160 -8.83 5.48 5.98
CA ILE A 160 -8.97 5.66 4.52
C ILE A 160 -8.52 4.39 3.79
N THR A 161 -7.36 3.85 4.17
CA THR A 161 -6.79 2.64 3.58
C THR A 161 -7.71 1.44 3.76
N PHE A 162 -8.26 1.25 4.96
CA PHE A 162 -9.19 0.20 5.31
C PHE A 162 -10.46 0.28 4.46
N SER A 163 -11.03 1.48 4.30
CA SER A 163 -12.20 1.72 3.43
C SER A 163 -11.91 1.33 1.97
N LEU A 164 -10.76 1.74 1.43
CA LEU A 164 -10.35 1.40 0.06
C LEU A 164 -10.02 -0.08 -0.13
N CYS A 165 -9.63 -0.77 0.94
CA CYS A 165 -9.39 -2.22 0.92
C CYS A 165 -10.69 -3.03 1.04
N ALA A 166 -11.78 -2.47 1.60
CA ALA A 166 -13.03 -3.18 1.85
C ALA A 166 -13.60 -3.95 0.64
N PRO A 167 -13.54 -3.46 -0.61
CA PRO A 167 -13.97 -4.21 -1.78
C PRO A 167 -13.17 -5.49 -2.05
N PHE A 168 -11.96 -5.64 -1.51
CA PHE A 168 -11.06 -6.77 -1.73
C PHE A 168 -11.11 -7.79 -0.58
N MET A 169 -11.82 -7.46 0.49
CA MET A 169 -11.86 -8.24 1.73
C MET A 169 -12.76 -9.49 1.68
N GLY A 170 -13.38 -9.81 0.54
CA GLY A 170 -14.31 -10.94 0.44
C GLY A 170 -15.60 -10.80 1.27
N LEU A 171 -15.89 -9.60 1.78
CA LEU A 171 -17.09 -9.33 2.58
C LEU A 171 -18.36 -9.40 1.72
N ARG A 172 -19.46 -9.91 2.31
CA ARG A 172 -20.76 -9.96 1.61
C ARG A 172 -21.33 -8.57 1.31
N ARG A 173 -21.03 -7.58 2.15
CA ARG A 173 -21.53 -6.19 2.05
C ARG A 173 -20.40 -5.20 2.34
N PRO A 174 -19.44 -5.03 1.42
CA PRO A 174 -18.33 -4.10 1.62
C PRO A 174 -18.80 -2.65 1.75
N GLN A 175 -19.96 -2.32 1.18
CA GLN A 175 -20.56 -0.98 1.29
C GLN A 175 -21.00 -0.62 2.72
N ASP A 176 -21.41 -1.60 3.51
CA ASP A 176 -21.75 -1.37 4.92
C ASP A 176 -20.49 -0.90 5.69
N ILE A 177 -19.34 -1.52 5.41
CA ILE A 177 -18.06 -1.14 6.01
C ILE A 177 -17.63 0.26 5.54
N ILE A 178 -17.72 0.53 4.24
CA ILE A 178 -17.39 1.86 3.68
C ILE A 178 -18.25 2.95 4.34
N SER A 179 -19.55 2.72 4.48
CA SER A 179 -20.46 3.65 5.17
C SER A 179 -20.08 3.85 6.65
N LEU A 180 -19.64 2.80 7.35
CA LEU A 180 -19.14 2.94 8.72
C LEU A 180 -17.85 3.77 8.77
N CYS A 181 -16.91 3.57 7.83
CA CYS A 181 -15.67 4.36 7.74
C CYS A 181 -15.93 5.86 7.55
N GLU A 182 -16.96 6.22 6.79
CA GLU A 182 -17.38 7.61 6.56
C GLU A 182 -17.97 8.25 7.81
N ARG A 183 -18.73 7.48 8.60
CA ARG A 183 -19.51 7.99 9.75
C ARG A 183 -18.73 8.00 11.06
N LEU A 184 -17.75 7.12 11.20
CA LEU A 184 -17.06 6.88 12.48
C LEU A 184 -15.62 7.42 12.45
N GLY A 185 -15.11 7.77 13.63
CA GLY A 185 -13.67 7.90 13.84
C GLY A 185 -12.97 6.54 13.76
N ALA A 186 -11.63 6.54 13.72
CA ALA A 186 -10.87 5.30 13.53
C ALA A 186 -11.05 4.33 14.71
N GLN A 187 -11.05 4.84 15.95
CA GLN A 187 -11.26 4.01 17.14
C GLN A 187 -12.68 3.45 17.21
N GLU A 188 -13.69 4.30 16.96
CA GLU A 188 -15.10 3.90 16.96
C GLU A 188 -15.40 2.89 15.86
N LEU A 189 -14.75 3.03 14.70
CA LEU A 189 -14.82 2.04 13.63
C LEU A 189 -14.30 0.68 14.10
N GLN A 190 -13.13 0.65 14.75
CA GLN A 190 -12.57 -0.59 15.26
C GLN A 190 -13.51 -1.24 16.28
N ASP A 191 -14.11 -0.47 17.19
CA ASP A 191 -15.07 -0.99 18.18
C ASP A 191 -16.35 -1.55 17.55
N ALA A 192 -16.87 -0.87 16.53
CA ALA A 192 -18.02 -1.33 15.76
C ALA A 192 -17.72 -2.65 15.04
N LEU A 193 -16.52 -2.77 14.44
CA LEU A 193 -16.06 -3.99 13.77
C LEU A 193 -15.83 -5.14 14.75
N CYS A 194 -15.20 -4.88 15.92
CA CYS A 194 -15.08 -5.86 17.01
C CYS A 194 -16.45 -6.40 17.42
N THR A 195 -17.41 -5.50 17.67
CA THR A 195 -18.76 -5.86 18.06
C THR A 195 -19.45 -6.71 16.99
N TYR A 196 -19.26 -6.37 15.71
CA TYR A 196 -19.78 -7.14 14.60
C TYR A 196 -19.20 -8.55 14.55
N LEU A 197 -17.88 -8.70 14.70
CA LEU A 197 -17.19 -9.99 14.68
C LEU A 197 -17.63 -10.87 15.85
N VAL A 198 -17.69 -10.32 17.07
CA VAL A 198 -18.15 -11.05 18.26
C VAL A 198 -19.58 -11.56 18.07
N ARG A 199 -20.50 -10.71 17.60
CA ARG A 199 -21.89 -11.14 17.32
C ARG A 199 -21.96 -12.28 16.31
N LYS A 200 -21.09 -12.26 15.29
CA LYS A 200 -21.04 -13.34 14.29
C LYS A 200 -20.51 -14.64 14.85
N LEU A 201 -19.47 -14.59 15.66
CA LEU A 201 -18.87 -15.77 16.31
C LEU A 201 -19.85 -16.39 17.33
N CYS A 202 -20.49 -15.58 18.18
CA CYS A 202 -21.49 -16.07 19.13
C CYS A 202 -22.75 -16.65 18.45
N SER A 203 -23.17 -16.11 17.28
CA SER A 203 -24.33 -16.63 16.56
C SER A 203 -24.10 -18.00 15.89
N SER A 204 -22.84 -18.42 15.71
CA SER A 204 -22.52 -19.75 15.18
C SER A 204 -22.49 -20.87 16.24
N GLU A 205 -22.45 -20.53 17.53
CA GLU A 205 -22.39 -21.52 18.62
C GLU A 205 -23.77 -22.02 19.07
N THR A 206 -24.86 -21.32 18.72
CA THR A 206 -26.22 -21.66 19.18
C THR A 206 -27.01 -22.57 18.22
N SER A 207 -26.38 -23.17 17.21
CA SER A 207 -27.04 -24.11 16.28
C SER A 207 -26.16 -25.31 15.91
N GLY A 208 -26.47 -26.51 16.42
CA GLY A 208 -26.02 -27.79 15.84
C GLY A 208 -27.12 -28.43 14.96
N PRO A 209 -26.86 -29.51 14.20
CA PRO A 209 -25.57 -30.15 13.89
C PRO A 209 -25.00 -29.67 12.54
N CYS A 210 -23.69 -29.86 12.37
CA CYS A 210 -22.85 -29.60 11.19
C CYS A 210 -23.56 -29.35 9.84
N GLY A 211 -23.90 -28.10 9.57
CA GLY A 211 -23.83 -27.53 8.21
C GLY A 211 -22.40 -27.03 7.95
N PRO A 212 -21.97 -26.85 6.69
CA PRO A 212 -20.60 -26.45 6.42
C PRO A 212 -20.32 -25.12 7.11
N ALA A 213 -19.28 -25.08 7.94
CA ALA A 213 -18.77 -23.85 8.51
C ALA A 213 -18.55 -22.86 7.37
N LEU A 214 -19.37 -21.80 7.33
CA LEU A 214 -19.12 -20.70 6.41
C LEU A 214 -17.76 -20.09 6.80
N PRO A 215 -16.83 -19.92 5.84
CA PRO A 215 -15.50 -19.47 6.16
C PRO A 215 -15.57 -18.12 6.88
N LEU A 216 -14.67 -17.93 7.84
CA LEU A 216 -14.29 -16.59 8.32
C LEU A 216 -14.19 -15.65 7.10
N PRO A 217 -14.47 -14.34 7.24
CA PRO A 217 -14.28 -13.40 6.14
C PRO A 217 -12.87 -13.49 5.54
N PHE A 218 -11.90 -14.03 6.29
CA PHE A 218 -10.56 -14.34 5.84
C PHE A 218 -10.06 -15.66 6.42
N PRO A 219 -9.32 -16.49 5.67
CA PRO A 219 -8.50 -17.53 6.28
C PRO A 219 -7.47 -16.86 7.21
N LEU A 220 -7.38 -17.35 8.46
CA LEU A 220 -6.28 -16.98 9.35
C LEU A 220 -4.96 -17.40 8.70
N PRO A 221 -3.89 -16.60 8.78
CA PRO A 221 -2.55 -17.07 8.43
C PRO A 221 -2.29 -18.35 9.23
N GLN A 222 -2.01 -19.46 8.54
CA GLN A 222 -1.48 -20.63 9.22
C GLN A 222 -0.12 -20.21 9.77
N LEU A 223 -0.01 -20.06 11.10
CA LEU A 223 1.30 -20.05 11.75
C LEU A 223 1.96 -21.37 11.35
N ALA A 224 3.00 -21.30 10.53
CA ALA A 224 3.86 -22.44 10.30
C ALA A 224 4.47 -22.81 11.66
N GLU A 225 3.93 -23.85 12.30
CA GLU A 225 4.59 -24.51 13.41
C GLU A 225 5.99 -24.92 12.95
N GLY A 226 6.97 -24.52 13.75
CA GLY A 226 8.37 -24.61 13.38
C GLY A 226 8.79 -26.03 13.00
N GLN A 227 9.39 -26.15 11.81
CA GLN A 227 10.51 -27.06 11.64
C GLN A 227 11.80 -26.28 11.84
N GLN A 228 12.14 -26.09 13.11
CA GLN A 228 13.50 -25.84 13.52
C GLN A 228 14.27 -27.16 13.33
N LYS A 229 14.86 -27.34 12.15
CA LYS A 229 16.08 -28.15 12.02
C LYS A 229 17.24 -27.21 11.76
N ALA A 230 17.87 -26.83 12.86
CA ALA A 230 19.26 -26.44 12.84
C ALA A 230 20.07 -27.58 12.22
N SER A 231 20.75 -27.30 11.12
CA SER A 231 21.94 -28.04 10.71
C SER A 231 23.07 -27.03 10.57
N PHE A 232 23.76 -26.88 11.69
CA PHE A 232 25.19 -26.59 11.76
C PHE A 232 25.96 -27.50 10.78
N TRP A 233 26.98 -26.93 10.12
CA TRP A 233 28.31 -27.46 9.70
C TRP A 233 28.80 -26.55 8.55
N THR A 234 29.66 -25.53 8.82
CA THR A 234 31.08 -25.42 8.36
C THR A 234 31.29 -25.78 6.89
N LEU A 235 31.73 -24.88 6.02
CA LEU A 235 33.02 -24.20 5.90
C LEU A 235 32.88 -23.09 4.84
#